data_AF-A0A7J7ZE01-F1
#
_entry.id   AF-A0A7J7ZE01-F1
#
_cell.length_a   1.000
_cell.length_b   1.000
_cell.length_c   1.000
_cell.angle_alpha   90.00
_cell.angle_beta   90.00
_cell.angle_gamma   90.00
#
_symmetry.space_group_name_H-M   'P 1'
#
loop_
_entity.id
_entity.type
_entity.pdbx_description
1 polymer ?
#
loop_
_entity_poly.entity_id
_entity_poly.type
_entity_poly.pdbx_seq_one_letter_code
_entity_poly.pdbx_strand_id
1 'polypeptide(L)'
;MKPVCAARSPGNEWIFFSTEERNICYRKTMSNAGLQRFVILSAFILLGAVTGFSGDGRAIWSKNPNYSPVNESQLFLYDTFPKNFSWGVGTGAFQVEGNWKTDGKGPSIWDHFIHTHLKNVSSNDSSSDSYIFLEKDLSALDFIGVSFYQFSISWPRLFPDGIVTVANAKGLQYYNSLLDALVLRNIEPIVTLYHWDLPLALQEKYGGWKNETIIDIFNDYATYCFQTFGDRVKYWITIHNPYLVAWHGYGTGMHAPGEKGNPAAVYSVGHNLIKAHSKAWHNYNTNFRPHQKGSLSITLGSHWIEPNRSENMTDILKCQQSMVSVLGWFANPIHGDGDYPEMMKKELLSILPSFSEAEKDEQ
;
A
#
# COMPACT_ATOMS: atom_id res chain seq x y z
N MET A 1 -58.96 -8.84 -24.20
CA MET A 1 -59.73 -9.07 -22.96
C MET A 1 -58.78 -8.99 -21.77
N LYS A 2 -58.93 -7.96 -20.94
CA LYS A 2 -58.49 -7.85 -19.53
C LYS A 2 -59.64 -8.40 -18.63
N PRO A 3 -59.50 -8.66 -17.30
CA PRO A 3 -58.64 -7.98 -16.29
C PRO A 3 -57.78 -8.94 -15.43
N VAL A 4 -56.59 -8.56 -14.94
CA VAL A 4 -56.24 -7.71 -13.77
C VAL A 4 -56.75 -8.25 -12.42
N CYS A 5 -55.80 -8.64 -11.54
CA CYS A 5 -55.82 -8.20 -10.14
C CYS A 5 -54.41 -8.28 -9.52
N ALA A 6 -54.03 -7.18 -8.87
CA ALA A 6 -52.81 -6.97 -8.11
C ALA A 6 -53.19 -6.72 -6.64
N ALA A 7 -52.32 -7.09 -5.70
CA ALA A 7 -52.31 -6.59 -4.32
C ALA A 7 -51.05 -7.14 -3.62
N ARG A 8 -50.36 -6.48 -2.70
CA ARG A 8 -50.18 -5.06 -2.31
C ARG A 8 -49.13 -5.10 -1.18
N SER A 9 -48.30 -4.06 -1.12
CA SER A 9 -47.44 -3.72 0.01
C SER A 9 -48.26 -3.24 1.22
N PRO A 10 -47.74 -3.38 2.45
CA PRO A 10 -47.84 -2.35 3.48
C PRO A 10 -46.42 -1.87 3.82
N GLY A 11 -46.06 -0.59 3.72
CA GLY A 11 -46.82 0.55 4.20
C GLY A 11 -46.24 0.96 5.55
N ASN A 12 -45.37 1.97 5.50
CA ASN A 12 -44.70 2.68 6.59
C ASN A 12 -45.59 2.95 7.82
N GLU A 13 -45.04 2.73 9.02
CA GLU A 13 -45.37 3.54 10.19
C GLU A 13 -44.08 3.92 10.94
N TRP A 14 -43.84 5.23 10.95
CA TRP A 14 -42.90 5.91 11.84
C TRP A 14 -43.60 6.16 13.17
N ILE A 15 -43.05 5.69 14.30
CA ILE A 15 -43.34 6.27 15.61
C ILE A 15 -42.05 6.31 16.45
N PHE A 16 -41.64 7.52 16.80
CA PHE A 16 -40.71 7.88 17.85
C PHE A 16 -41.31 7.64 19.24
N PHE A 17 -40.52 7.13 20.20
CA PHE A 17 -40.59 7.48 21.64
C PHE A 17 -39.19 7.24 22.22
N SER A 18 -38.40 8.30 22.44
CA SER A 18 -38.28 9.10 23.66
C SER A 18 -37.78 8.33 24.89
N THR A 19 -36.63 8.82 25.36
CA THR A 19 -36.00 8.60 26.65
C THR A 19 -36.94 8.75 27.85
N GLU A 20 -36.50 8.12 28.95
CA GLU A 20 -36.80 8.38 30.36
C GLU A 20 -37.84 7.54 31.11
N GLU A 21 -37.39 7.13 32.30
CA GLU A 21 -38.11 6.61 33.47
C GLU A 21 -38.51 5.12 33.51
N ARG A 22 -37.68 4.33 34.21
CA ARG A 22 -38.03 3.87 35.56
C ARG A 22 -36.83 3.25 36.30
N ASN A 23 -36.33 4.02 37.26
CA ASN A 23 -35.49 3.56 38.37
C ASN A 23 -36.36 2.84 39.40
N ILE A 24 -36.17 1.54 39.64
CA ILE A 24 -36.43 0.92 40.95
C ILE A 24 -35.31 -0.10 41.26
N CYS A 25 -34.41 0.35 42.12
CA CYS A 25 -33.73 -0.34 43.22
C CYS A 25 -33.59 -1.88 43.16
N TYR A 26 -32.38 -2.35 42.85
CA TYR A 26 -31.83 -3.57 43.46
C TYR A 26 -30.43 -3.28 44.01
N ARG A 27 -30.37 -2.99 45.32
CA ARG A 27 -29.14 -3.15 46.09
C ARG A 27 -28.84 -4.65 46.17
N LYS A 28 -27.83 -5.10 45.45
CA LYS A 28 -27.07 -6.30 45.81
C LYS A 28 -25.59 -6.01 45.57
N THR A 29 -24.85 -6.09 46.66
CA THR A 29 -23.40 -6.00 46.79
C THR A 29 -22.67 -6.72 45.65
N MET A 30 -22.07 -5.96 44.73
CA MET A 30 -21.05 -6.49 43.84
C MET A 30 -19.76 -6.69 44.64
N SER A 31 -19.34 -7.94 44.75
CA SER A 31 -18.00 -8.32 45.19
C SER A 31 -16.95 -7.68 44.29
N ASN A 32 -15.85 -7.20 44.89
CA ASN A 32 -14.68 -6.63 44.20
C ASN A 32 -14.09 -7.53 43.08
N ALA A 33 -14.46 -8.82 43.04
CA ALA A 33 -14.05 -9.74 41.98
C ALA A 33 -14.81 -9.53 40.63
N GLY A 34 -15.98 -8.90 40.64
CA GLY A 34 -16.78 -8.64 39.43
C GLY A 34 -16.31 -7.42 38.63
N LEU A 35 -15.70 -6.44 39.31
CA LEU A 35 -15.20 -5.22 38.68
C LEU A 35 -13.88 -5.45 37.95
N GLN A 36 -13.01 -6.34 38.45
CA GLN A 36 -11.77 -6.73 37.77
C GLN A 36 -12.00 -7.50 36.46
N ARG A 37 -13.05 -8.35 36.39
CA ARG A 37 -13.35 -9.11 35.15
C ARG A 37 -13.95 -8.25 34.04
N PHE A 38 -14.70 -7.21 34.37
CA PHE A 38 -15.24 -6.28 33.37
C PHE A 38 -14.18 -5.34 32.79
N VAL A 39 -13.18 -4.93 33.60
CA VAL A 39 -12.06 -4.11 33.13
C VAL A 39 -11.11 -4.91 32.22
N ILE A 40 -10.90 -6.20 32.49
CA ILE A 40 -10.07 -7.07 31.63
C ILE A 40 -10.76 -7.36 30.28
N LEU A 41 -12.08 -7.59 30.26
CA LEU A 41 -12.79 -7.84 29.00
C LEU A 41 -12.94 -6.58 28.12
N SER A 42 -13.05 -5.40 28.73
CA SER A 42 -13.13 -4.13 27.99
C SER A 42 -11.77 -3.67 27.44
N ALA A 43 -10.65 -4.10 28.05
CA ALA A 43 -9.31 -3.88 27.49
C ALA A 43 -9.06 -4.67 26.19
N PHE A 44 -9.66 -5.85 26.02
CA PHE A 44 -9.50 -6.65 24.79
C PHE A 44 -10.40 -6.22 23.63
N ILE A 45 -11.48 -5.49 23.89
CA ILE A 45 -12.41 -5.02 22.83
C ILE A 45 -11.96 -3.66 22.26
N LEU A 46 -11.11 -2.91 22.98
CA LEU A 46 -10.56 -1.62 22.54
C LEU A 46 -9.17 -1.71 21.87
N LEU A 47 -8.52 -2.87 21.91
CA LEU A 47 -7.30 -3.17 21.17
C LEU A 47 -7.60 -4.17 20.06
N GLY A 48 -8.14 -3.68 18.94
CA GLY A 48 -8.12 -4.40 17.66
C GLY A 48 -6.71 -4.50 17.05
N ALA A 49 -5.66 -4.52 17.88
CA ALA A 49 -4.31 -4.79 17.44
C ALA A 49 -4.14 -6.31 17.41
N VAL A 50 -4.17 -6.89 16.21
CA VAL A 50 -3.57 -8.22 16.01
C VAL A 50 -2.07 -8.03 16.18
N THR A 51 -1.57 -8.17 17.41
CA THR A 51 -0.14 -8.15 17.68
C THR A 51 0.44 -9.50 17.27
N GLY A 52 0.97 -9.58 16.06
CA GLY A 52 1.79 -10.72 15.62
C GLY A 52 3.26 -10.39 15.85
N PHE A 53 3.98 -11.24 16.56
CA PHE A 53 5.42 -11.10 16.76
C PHE A 53 6.20 -11.82 15.66
N SER A 54 7.46 -11.40 15.48
CA SER A 54 8.37 -12.04 14.52
C SER A 54 8.47 -13.55 14.79
N GLY A 55 8.08 -14.36 13.80
CA GLY A 55 8.10 -15.81 13.86
C GLY A 55 6.75 -16.50 14.15
N ASP A 56 5.73 -15.77 14.62
CA ASP A 56 4.40 -16.34 14.91
C ASP A 56 3.73 -16.91 13.64
N GLY A 57 3.99 -16.29 12.49
CA GLY A 57 3.49 -16.73 11.18
C GLY A 57 3.85 -18.18 10.85
N ARG A 58 4.90 -18.76 11.44
CA ARG A 58 5.29 -20.15 11.21
C ARG A 58 4.20 -21.15 11.61
N ALA A 59 3.35 -20.79 12.58
CA ALA A 59 2.26 -21.64 13.05
C ALA A 59 1.24 -21.96 11.95
N ILE A 60 1.16 -21.15 10.88
CA ILE A 60 0.19 -21.34 9.80
C ILE A 60 0.37 -22.68 9.06
N TRP A 61 1.60 -23.19 8.97
CA TRP A 61 1.89 -24.48 8.33
C TRP A 61 1.81 -25.66 9.30
N SER A 62 1.62 -25.40 10.60
CA SER A 62 1.35 -26.48 11.54
C SER A 62 -0.06 -27.01 11.29
N LYS A 63 -0.19 -28.30 10.99
CA LYS A 63 -1.48 -29.01 10.84
C LYS A 63 -2.19 -29.17 12.20
N ASN A 64 -2.31 -28.09 12.96
CA ASN A 64 -3.17 -28.07 14.13
C ASN A 64 -4.60 -27.78 13.67
N PRO A 65 -5.58 -28.65 13.93
CA PRO A 65 -6.97 -28.40 13.58
C PRO A 65 -7.54 -27.11 14.19
N ASN A 66 -6.91 -26.56 15.24
CA ASN A 66 -7.28 -25.27 15.81
C ASN A 66 -6.80 -24.04 15.01
N TYR A 67 -5.90 -24.20 14.03
CA TYR A 67 -5.33 -23.09 13.24
C TYR A 67 -5.75 -23.09 11.77
N SER A 68 -6.41 -24.14 11.26
CA SER A 68 -7.03 -24.10 9.93
C SER A 68 -8.47 -23.59 10.08
N PRO A 69 -8.78 -22.33 9.68
CA PRO A 69 -10.15 -21.83 9.71
C PRO A 69 -11.05 -22.49 8.65
N VAL A 70 -10.48 -23.32 7.77
CA VAL A 70 -11.16 -23.97 6.67
C VAL A 70 -11.15 -25.48 6.88
N ASN A 71 -12.35 -26.06 6.97
CA ASN A 71 -12.53 -27.49 6.81
C ASN A 71 -12.35 -27.81 5.31
N GLU A 72 -11.34 -28.62 4.95
CA GLU A 72 -11.01 -28.96 3.56
C GLU A 72 -12.21 -29.55 2.77
N SER A 73 -13.24 -30.04 3.48
CA SER A 73 -14.48 -30.56 2.86
C SER A 73 -15.58 -29.51 2.61
N GLN A 74 -15.40 -28.24 2.98
CA GLN A 74 -16.41 -27.18 2.82
C GLN A 74 -15.95 -26.17 1.78
N LEU A 75 -16.48 -26.32 0.56
CA LEU A 75 -15.96 -25.61 -0.61
C LEU A 75 -16.21 -24.09 -0.58
N PHE A 76 -17.32 -23.59 -0.01
CA PHE A 76 -17.55 -22.17 0.29
C PHE A 76 -18.57 -22.03 1.42
N LEU A 77 -18.20 -21.42 2.55
CA LEU A 77 -19.09 -21.26 3.72
C LEU A 77 -19.85 -19.93 3.74
N TYR A 78 -19.39 -18.95 2.96
CA TYR A 78 -19.87 -17.58 3.02
C TYR A 78 -19.90 -16.97 1.62
N ASP A 79 -20.99 -16.27 1.31
CA ASP A 79 -21.20 -15.63 0.00
C ASP A 79 -20.99 -14.11 0.03
N THR A 80 -21.30 -13.47 1.16
CA THR A 80 -21.37 -12.00 1.26
C THR A 80 -20.26 -11.46 2.15
N PHE A 81 -19.49 -10.50 1.61
CA PHE A 81 -18.47 -9.78 2.37
C PHE A 81 -19.10 -8.90 3.47
N PRO A 82 -18.33 -8.48 4.48
CA PRO A 82 -18.82 -7.56 5.51
C PRO A 82 -19.47 -6.31 4.90
N LYS A 83 -20.49 -5.78 5.59
CA LYS A 83 -21.14 -4.53 5.19
C LYS A 83 -20.09 -3.42 5.08
N ASN A 84 -20.15 -2.65 4.00
CA ASN A 84 -19.18 -1.59 3.65
C ASN A 84 -17.78 -2.09 3.26
N PHE A 85 -17.64 -3.33 2.80
CA PHE A 85 -16.41 -3.76 2.15
C PHE A 85 -16.13 -2.88 0.91
N SER A 86 -14.92 -2.33 0.84
CA SER A 86 -14.50 -1.47 -0.27
C SER A 86 -14.01 -2.31 -1.44
N TRP A 87 -14.67 -2.18 -2.58
CA TRP A 87 -14.25 -2.78 -3.84
C TRP A 87 -13.57 -1.74 -4.71
N GLY A 88 -12.45 -2.10 -5.34
CA GLY A 88 -11.72 -1.16 -6.20
C GLY A 88 -10.85 -1.85 -7.23
N VAL A 89 -10.27 -1.03 -8.10
CA VAL A 89 -9.34 -1.42 -9.15
C VAL A 89 -8.11 -0.51 -9.09
N GLY A 90 -6.98 -0.97 -9.64
CA GLY A 90 -5.70 -0.28 -9.53
C GLY A 90 -4.90 -0.22 -10.81
N THR A 91 -4.16 0.87 -11.03
CA THR A 91 -3.21 1.05 -12.15
C THR A 91 -1.90 1.70 -11.68
N GLY A 92 -0.83 1.52 -12.47
CA GLY A 92 0.43 2.26 -12.34
C GLY A 92 0.64 3.22 -13.51
N ALA A 93 1.14 4.42 -13.23
CA ALA A 93 1.29 5.49 -14.21
C ALA A 93 2.08 5.07 -15.45
N PHE A 94 3.25 4.44 -15.24
CA PHE A 94 4.08 3.96 -16.35
C PHE A 94 3.37 2.92 -17.23
N GLN A 95 2.47 2.12 -16.66
CA GLN A 95 1.77 1.07 -17.39
C GLN A 95 0.70 1.64 -18.32
N VAL A 96 -0.04 2.66 -17.88
CA VAL A 96 -1.28 3.10 -18.56
C VAL A 96 -1.23 4.50 -19.16
N GLU A 97 -0.42 5.43 -18.63
CA GLU A 97 -0.49 6.84 -19.06
C GLU A 97 0.01 7.07 -20.49
N GLY A 98 1.05 6.35 -20.90
CA GLY A 98 1.78 6.65 -22.14
C GLY A 98 2.36 8.06 -22.15
N ASN A 99 2.49 8.65 -23.35
CA ASN A 99 2.86 10.07 -23.52
C ASN A 99 4.12 10.47 -22.75
N TRP A 100 5.17 9.65 -22.87
CA TRP A 100 6.34 9.67 -21.98
C TRP A 100 7.20 10.94 -22.05
N LYS A 101 7.07 11.72 -23.12
CA LYS A 101 7.79 13.00 -23.37
C LYS A 101 6.85 14.16 -23.72
N THR A 102 5.54 13.97 -23.57
CA THR A 102 4.53 14.98 -23.92
C THR A 102 4.42 16.01 -22.79
N ASP A 103 4.09 17.25 -23.15
CA ASP A 103 3.76 18.33 -22.20
C ASP A 103 4.80 18.55 -21.10
N GLY A 104 6.09 18.43 -21.44
CA GLY A 104 7.19 18.71 -20.53
C GLY A 104 7.48 17.62 -19.48
N LYS A 105 6.89 16.42 -19.59
CA LYS A 105 7.29 15.27 -18.77
C LYS A 105 8.78 14.92 -19.00
N GLY A 106 9.53 14.74 -17.92
CA GLY A 106 10.90 14.23 -17.96
C GLY A 106 10.98 12.70 -18.19
N PRO A 107 12.13 12.17 -18.63
CA PRO A 107 12.32 10.74 -18.74
C PRO A 107 12.40 10.07 -17.36
N SER A 108 11.79 8.90 -17.23
CA SER A 108 11.98 7.99 -16.09
C SER A 108 13.12 7.00 -16.37
N ILE A 109 13.57 6.29 -15.34
CA ILE A 109 14.48 5.15 -15.49
C ILE A 109 13.92 4.06 -16.39
N TRP A 110 12.59 3.88 -16.42
CA TRP A 110 11.95 2.91 -17.31
C TRP A 110 11.96 3.36 -18.76
N ASP A 111 11.74 4.66 -19.02
CA ASP A 111 11.87 5.22 -20.37
C ASP A 111 13.28 4.92 -20.92
N HIS A 112 14.32 5.16 -20.13
CA HIS A 112 15.70 4.80 -20.52
C HIS A 112 15.90 3.30 -20.69
N PHE A 113 15.41 2.49 -19.74
CA PHE A 113 15.60 1.05 -19.72
C PHE A 113 14.95 0.35 -20.94
N ILE A 114 13.72 0.73 -21.31
CA ILE A 114 13.05 0.17 -22.50
C ILE A 114 13.88 0.44 -23.76
N HIS A 115 14.30 1.69 -23.97
CA HIS A 115 15.05 2.07 -25.17
C HIS A 115 16.43 1.41 -25.28
N THR A 116 17.03 1.01 -24.16
CA THR A 116 18.38 0.43 -24.11
C THR A 116 18.39 -1.10 -24.06
N HIS A 117 17.49 -1.71 -23.29
CA HIS A 117 17.49 -3.14 -22.97
C HIS A 117 16.40 -3.93 -23.70
N LEU A 118 15.28 -3.30 -24.08
CA LEU A 118 14.16 -3.97 -24.74
C LEU A 118 14.13 -3.68 -26.25
N LYS A 119 15.20 -4.08 -26.95
CA LYS A 119 15.46 -3.78 -28.37
C LYS A 119 14.41 -4.28 -29.38
N ASN A 120 13.49 -5.16 -28.98
CA ASN A 120 12.45 -5.76 -29.83
C ASN A 120 11.02 -5.41 -29.42
N VAL A 121 10.83 -4.59 -28.39
CA VAL A 121 9.51 -4.03 -28.09
C VAL A 121 9.42 -2.77 -28.94
N SER A 122 8.48 -2.71 -29.88
CA SER A 122 8.28 -1.50 -30.69
C SER A 122 8.14 -0.32 -29.75
N SER A 123 9.14 0.57 -29.76
CA SER A 123 9.20 1.78 -28.92
C SER A 123 8.09 2.80 -29.21
N ASN A 124 7.22 2.48 -30.16
CA ASN A 124 6.09 3.30 -30.57
C ASN A 124 4.81 2.78 -29.92
N ASP A 125 4.34 3.51 -28.91
CA ASP A 125 2.91 3.77 -28.67
C ASP A 125 1.96 2.56 -28.50
N SER A 126 2.22 1.65 -27.56
CA SER A 126 1.15 0.75 -27.10
C SER A 126 1.03 0.73 -25.57
N SER A 127 0.96 1.92 -24.96
CA SER A 127 0.34 2.06 -23.64
C SER A 127 -1.17 2.25 -23.81
N SER A 128 -1.92 2.29 -22.71
CA SER A 128 -3.37 2.53 -22.74
C SER A 128 -3.75 3.98 -23.10
N ASP A 129 -2.77 4.88 -23.12
CA ASP A 129 -2.92 6.31 -23.41
C ASP A 129 -3.88 7.04 -22.45
N SER A 130 -3.93 6.61 -21.19
CA SER A 130 -4.77 7.21 -20.14
C SER A 130 -4.51 8.71 -19.96
N TYR A 131 -3.30 9.20 -20.26
CA TYR A 131 -2.99 10.63 -20.18
C TYR A 131 -3.89 11.49 -21.08
N ILE A 132 -4.25 11.00 -22.26
CA ILE A 132 -5.12 11.70 -23.21
C ILE A 132 -6.55 11.14 -23.23
N PHE A 133 -6.77 9.93 -22.69
CA PHE A 133 -8.06 9.25 -22.65
C PHE A 133 -8.68 9.15 -21.25
N LEU A 134 -8.45 10.15 -20.40
CA LEU A 134 -9.00 10.22 -19.04
C LEU A 134 -10.51 9.90 -18.97
N GLU A 135 -11.32 10.47 -19.87
CA GLU A 135 -12.78 10.23 -19.87
C GLU A 135 -13.17 8.78 -20.20
N LYS A 136 -12.34 8.06 -20.96
CA LYS A 136 -12.57 6.63 -21.24
C LYS A 136 -12.32 5.79 -20.00
N ASP A 137 -11.27 6.09 -19.25
CA ASP A 137 -10.96 5.41 -17.99
C ASP A 137 -12.05 5.69 -16.95
N LEU A 138 -12.50 6.94 -16.82
CA LEU A 138 -13.61 7.32 -15.94
C LEU A 138 -14.90 6.57 -16.30
N SER A 139 -15.21 6.46 -17.60
CA SER A 139 -16.37 5.67 -18.07
C SER A 139 -16.25 4.19 -17.72
N ALA A 140 -15.03 3.62 -17.75
CA ALA A 140 -14.80 2.24 -17.34
C ALA A 140 -14.98 2.05 -15.82
N LEU A 141 -14.56 3.01 -15.00
CA LEU A 141 -14.80 2.99 -13.55
C LEU A 141 -16.29 3.05 -13.23
N ASP A 142 -17.04 3.90 -13.93
CA ASP A 142 -18.50 3.99 -13.81
C ASP A 142 -19.18 2.67 -14.18
N PHE A 143 -18.71 1.99 -15.24
CA PHE A 143 -19.23 0.69 -15.67
C PHE A 143 -19.00 -0.41 -14.63
N ILE A 144 -17.83 -0.46 -14.00
CA ILE A 144 -17.49 -1.47 -12.99
C ILE A 144 -18.23 -1.18 -11.66
N GLY A 145 -18.49 0.09 -11.35
CA GLY A 145 -19.18 0.49 -10.11
C GLY A 145 -18.31 0.34 -8.86
N VAL A 146 -17.04 0.73 -8.96
CA VAL A 146 -16.07 0.63 -7.85
C VAL A 146 -16.29 1.69 -6.77
N SER A 147 -15.90 1.39 -5.54
CA SER A 147 -15.88 2.33 -4.41
C SER A 147 -14.61 3.18 -4.37
N PHE A 148 -13.49 2.63 -4.84
CA PHE A 148 -12.22 3.35 -4.91
C PHE A 148 -11.45 3.04 -6.19
N TYR A 149 -10.59 3.97 -6.58
CA TYR A 149 -9.63 3.79 -7.66
C TYR A 149 -8.22 4.06 -7.15
N GLN A 150 -7.36 3.05 -7.26
CA GLN A 150 -5.93 3.22 -6.96
C GLN A 150 -5.16 3.58 -8.23
N PHE A 151 -4.43 4.68 -8.21
CA PHE A 151 -3.52 5.05 -9.29
C PHE A 151 -2.23 5.63 -8.72
N SER A 152 -1.19 5.72 -9.53
CA SER A 152 0.04 6.40 -9.13
C SER A 152 0.24 7.72 -9.84
N ILE A 153 0.93 8.65 -9.18
CA ILE A 153 1.42 9.88 -9.81
C ILE A 153 2.78 9.57 -10.43
N SER A 154 2.98 9.96 -11.69
CA SER A 154 4.28 9.87 -12.31
C SER A 154 5.17 11.02 -11.85
N TRP A 155 6.15 10.70 -11.01
CA TRP A 155 7.09 11.68 -10.46
C TRP A 155 7.74 12.54 -11.57
N PRO A 156 8.32 11.98 -12.65
CA PRO A 156 8.92 12.79 -13.70
C PRO A 156 7.90 13.54 -14.57
N ARG A 157 6.60 13.23 -14.48
CA ARG A 157 5.57 14.07 -15.12
C ARG A 157 5.32 15.34 -14.32
N LEU A 158 5.33 15.26 -12.99
CA LEU A 158 5.10 16.40 -12.11
C LEU A 158 6.36 17.24 -11.91
N PHE A 159 7.50 16.58 -11.70
CA PHE A 159 8.82 17.19 -11.56
C PHE A 159 9.81 16.51 -12.51
N PRO A 160 10.05 17.07 -13.71
CA PRO A 160 10.86 16.43 -14.77
C PRO A 160 12.26 15.99 -14.35
N ASP A 161 12.92 16.77 -13.49
CA ASP A 161 14.25 16.48 -12.95
C ASP A 161 14.20 15.81 -11.55
N GLY A 162 13.00 15.50 -11.07
CA GLY A 162 12.71 14.90 -9.76
C GLY A 162 12.79 15.84 -8.57
N ILE A 163 13.66 16.85 -8.60
CA ILE A 163 13.73 17.87 -7.56
C ILE A 163 12.52 18.84 -7.63
N VAL A 164 11.99 19.22 -6.47
CA VAL A 164 10.86 20.15 -6.36
C VAL A 164 11.32 21.56 -6.72
N THR A 165 11.15 21.92 -7.99
CA THR A 165 11.36 23.27 -8.53
C THR A 165 10.03 23.85 -8.99
N VAL A 166 9.89 24.19 -10.27
CA VAL A 166 8.61 24.58 -10.85
C VAL A 166 7.90 23.30 -11.31
N ALA A 167 6.76 23.00 -10.69
CA ALA A 167 5.95 21.86 -11.10
C ALA A 167 5.50 22.02 -12.56
N ASN A 168 5.49 20.92 -13.31
CA ASN A 168 4.95 20.90 -14.65
C ASN A 168 3.44 21.15 -14.61
N ALA A 169 3.01 22.32 -15.07
CA ALA A 169 1.62 22.75 -15.03
C ALA A 169 0.65 21.78 -15.73
N LYS A 170 1.09 21.12 -16.82
CA LYS A 170 0.26 20.17 -17.57
C LYS A 170 0.15 18.80 -16.88
N GLY A 171 1.23 18.33 -16.27
CA GLY A 171 1.19 17.15 -15.39
C GLY A 171 0.27 17.39 -14.19
N LEU A 172 0.40 18.54 -13.55
CA LEU A 172 -0.46 18.96 -12.44
C LEU A 172 -1.94 19.06 -12.86
N GLN A 173 -2.23 19.66 -14.02
CA GLN A 173 -3.58 19.78 -14.54
C GLN A 173 -4.24 18.41 -14.75
N TYR A 174 -3.49 17.43 -15.27
CA TYR A 174 -3.99 16.07 -15.48
C TYR A 174 -4.42 15.40 -14.16
N TYR A 175 -3.55 15.39 -13.15
CA TYR A 175 -3.88 14.76 -11.86
C TYR A 175 -5.00 15.49 -11.11
N ASN A 176 -5.07 16.83 -11.19
CA ASN A 176 -6.21 17.57 -10.66
C ASN A 176 -7.53 17.18 -11.36
N SER A 177 -7.52 17.10 -12.69
CA SER A 177 -8.72 16.73 -13.47
C SER A 177 -9.19 15.32 -13.13
N LEU A 178 -8.27 14.36 -12.99
CA LEU A 178 -8.57 13.00 -12.56
C LEU A 178 -9.18 12.99 -11.15
N LEU A 179 -8.54 13.63 -10.18
CA LEU A 179 -9.04 13.67 -8.79
C LEU A 179 -10.40 14.34 -8.67
N ASP A 180 -10.60 15.48 -9.35
CA ASP A 180 -11.89 16.19 -9.35
C ASP A 180 -13.00 15.31 -9.94
N ALA A 181 -12.70 14.60 -11.03
CA ALA A 181 -13.63 13.69 -11.68
C ALA A 181 -13.99 12.46 -10.84
N LEU A 182 -13.04 11.93 -10.06
CA LEU A 182 -13.28 10.81 -9.12
C LEU A 182 -14.15 11.26 -7.94
N VAL A 183 -13.84 12.41 -7.33
CA VAL A 183 -14.62 12.97 -6.22
C VAL A 183 -16.05 13.26 -6.65
N LEU A 184 -16.25 13.82 -7.85
CA LEU A 184 -17.59 14.06 -8.41
C LEU A 184 -18.42 12.78 -8.55
N ARG A 185 -17.76 11.63 -8.78
CA ARG A 185 -18.38 10.31 -8.89
C ARG A 185 -18.51 9.56 -7.57
N ASN A 186 -18.07 10.16 -6.46
CA ASN A 186 -17.94 9.49 -5.15
C ASN A 186 -17.06 8.23 -5.20
N ILE A 187 -16.02 8.24 -6.04
CA ILE A 187 -14.99 7.21 -6.07
C ILE A 187 -13.81 7.72 -5.25
N GLU A 188 -13.47 7.00 -4.18
CA GLU A 188 -12.35 7.38 -3.31
C GLU A 188 -11.01 7.18 -4.03
N PRO A 189 -10.16 8.23 -4.16
CA PRO A 189 -8.84 8.08 -4.73
C PRO A 189 -7.87 7.48 -3.71
N ILE A 190 -7.21 6.37 -4.09
CA ILE A 190 -6.04 5.84 -3.40
C ILE A 190 -4.80 6.18 -4.22
N VAL A 191 -3.98 7.12 -3.74
CA VAL A 191 -2.86 7.64 -4.54
C VAL A 191 -1.54 7.02 -4.10
N THR A 192 -0.86 6.41 -5.06
CA THR A 192 0.50 5.89 -4.92
C THR A 192 1.52 6.93 -5.39
N LEU A 193 2.44 7.33 -4.51
CA LEU A 193 3.44 8.37 -4.83
C LEU A 193 4.54 7.85 -5.74
N TYR A 194 5.03 6.62 -5.51
CA TYR A 194 6.10 6.01 -6.28
C TYR A 194 5.72 4.62 -6.77
N HIS A 195 5.62 4.47 -8.09
CA HIS A 195 5.37 3.20 -8.77
C HIS A 195 6.46 2.93 -9.81
N TRP A 196 7.70 2.89 -9.32
CA TRP A 196 8.92 2.46 -10.02
C TRP A 196 9.48 3.42 -11.08
N ASP A 197 8.81 4.53 -11.35
CA ASP A 197 9.11 5.46 -12.42
C ASP A 197 9.99 6.63 -11.96
N LEU A 198 11.12 6.31 -11.31
CA LEU A 198 12.08 7.31 -10.82
C LEU A 198 12.53 8.25 -11.96
N PRO A 199 12.56 9.58 -11.76
CA PRO A 199 13.14 10.50 -12.71
C PRO A 199 14.58 10.13 -13.06
N LEU A 200 14.90 10.02 -14.35
CA LEU A 200 16.22 9.59 -14.83
C LEU A 200 17.33 10.52 -14.32
N ALA A 201 17.04 11.82 -14.20
CA ALA A 201 17.98 12.81 -13.66
C ALA A 201 18.48 12.44 -12.25
N LEU A 202 17.64 11.86 -11.39
CA LEU A 202 18.03 11.41 -10.05
C LEU A 202 18.90 10.15 -10.10
N GLN A 203 18.62 9.25 -11.04
CA GLN A 203 19.43 8.07 -11.27
C GLN A 203 20.83 8.44 -11.79
N GLU A 204 20.92 9.33 -12.77
CA GLU A 204 22.19 9.76 -13.38
C GLU A 204 23.05 10.60 -12.43
N LYS A 205 22.43 11.52 -11.68
CA LYS A 205 23.16 12.44 -10.81
C LYS A 205 23.58 11.82 -9.49
N TYR A 206 22.72 11.01 -8.87
CA TYR A 206 22.94 10.50 -7.52
C TYR A 206 23.08 8.98 -7.45
N GLY A 207 22.74 8.25 -8.51
CA GLY A 207 22.61 6.78 -8.46
C GLY A 207 21.24 6.30 -7.98
N GLY A 208 20.24 7.19 -7.94
CA GLY A 208 18.87 6.90 -7.56
C GLY A 208 18.77 6.39 -6.12
N TRP A 209 18.04 5.30 -5.92
CA TRP A 209 17.79 4.74 -4.58
C TRP A 209 19.04 4.19 -3.87
N LYS A 210 20.18 4.08 -4.56
CA LYS A 210 21.45 3.71 -3.90
C LYS A 210 21.98 4.80 -2.99
N ASN A 211 21.51 6.04 -3.15
CA ASN A 211 22.03 7.20 -2.45
C ASN A 211 21.01 7.72 -1.44
N GLU A 212 21.44 7.95 -0.20
CA GLU A 212 20.56 8.39 0.89
C GLU A 212 19.93 9.76 0.67
N THR A 213 20.53 10.61 -0.19
CA THR A 213 19.95 11.92 -0.55
C THR A 213 18.55 11.80 -1.15
N ILE A 214 18.21 10.63 -1.70
CA ILE A 214 16.88 10.34 -2.24
C ILE A 214 15.78 10.42 -1.18
N ILE A 215 16.11 10.21 0.09
CA ILE A 215 15.16 10.21 1.21
C ILE A 215 14.52 11.60 1.35
N ASP A 216 15.34 12.65 1.36
CA ASP A 216 14.85 14.03 1.45
C ASP A 216 14.18 14.46 0.14
N ILE A 217 14.76 14.12 -1.01
CA ILE A 217 14.20 14.45 -2.33
C ILE A 217 12.81 13.83 -2.52
N PHE A 218 12.62 12.57 -2.11
CA PHE A 218 11.32 11.92 -2.14
C PHE A 218 10.34 12.55 -1.15
N ASN A 219 10.80 12.92 0.05
CA ASN A 219 9.96 13.59 1.03
C ASN A 219 9.50 14.98 0.55
N ASP A 220 10.32 15.74 -0.18
CA ASP A 220 9.91 17.02 -0.78
C ASP A 220 8.82 16.80 -1.84
N TYR A 221 8.99 15.80 -2.71
CA TYR A 221 7.98 15.40 -3.68
C TYR A 221 6.67 14.96 -3.01
N ALA A 222 6.75 14.14 -1.96
CA ALA A 222 5.60 13.71 -1.17
C ALA A 222 4.89 14.90 -0.51
N THR A 223 5.65 15.83 0.08
CA THR A 223 5.13 17.06 0.70
C THR A 223 4.32 17.88 -0.29
N TYR A 224 4.83 18.08 -1.51
CA TYR A 224 4.11 18.79 -2.57
C TYR A 224 2.80 18.08 -2.92
N CYS A 225 2.82 16.75 -3.05
CA CYS A 225 1.62 15.97 -3.34
C CYS A 225 0.58 16.07 -2.22
N PHE A 226 1.00 16.00 -0.96
CA PHE A 226 0.11 16.15 0.19
C PHE A 226 -0.53 17.54 0.24
N GLN A 227 0.25 18.60 -0.01
CA GLN A 227 -0.26 19.98 -0.06
C GLN A 227 -1.26 20.18 -1.19
N THR A 228 -0.98 19.61 -2.37
CA THR A 228 -1.71 19.90 -3.60
C THR A 228 -2.98 19.05 -3.76
N PHE A 229 -2.93 17.80 -3.31
CA PHE A 229 -3.99 16.81 -3.56
C PHE A 229 -4.66 16.27 -2.28
N GLY A 230 -4.08 16.50 -1.10
CA GLY A 230 -4.53 15.88 0.15
C GLY A 230 -5.86 16.42 0.70
N ASP A 231 -6.41 17.48 0.10
CA ASP A 231 -7.79 17.90 0.33
C ASP A 231 -8.79 16.83 -0.16
N ARG A 232 -8.50 16.23 -1.32
CA ARG A 232 -9.31 15.21 -2.01
C ARG A 232 -8.85 13.78 -1.75
N VAL A 233 -7.59 13.56 -1.41
CA VAL A 233 -7.02 12.21 -1.20
C VAL A 233 -6.97 11.84 0.29
N LYS A 234 -7.68 10.76 0.65
CA LYS A 234 -7.71 10.22 2.02
C LYS A 234 -6.87 8.95 2.22
N TYR A 235 -6.40 8.32 1.14
CA TYR A 235 -5.58 7.12 1.22
C TYR A 235 -4.32 7.29 0.37
N TRP A 236 -3.18 7.29 1.03
CA TRP A 236 -1.87 7.42 0.42
C TRP A 236 -1.09 6.12 0.51
N ILE A 237 -0.42 5.76 -0.58
CA ILE A 237 0.61 4.73 -0.63
C ILE A 237 1.90 5.44 -1.03
N THR A 238 2.95 5.26 -0.23
CA THR A 238 4.26 5.85 -0.53
C THR A 238 4.93 5.13 -1.71
N ILE A 239 5.25 3.85 -1.52
CA ILE A 239 6.01 3.05 -2.48
C ILE A 239 5.20 1.79 -2.80
N HIS A 240 5.03 1.52 -4.09
CA HIS A 240 4.48 0.25 -4.54
C HIS A 240 5.56 -0.82 -4.59
N ASN A 241 5.41 -1.89 -3.81
CA ASN A 241 6.21 -3.11 -3.84
C ASN A 241 7.73 -2.86 -3.86
N PRO A 242 8.30 -2.35 -2.75
CA PRO A 242 9.72 -1.98 -2.68
C PRO A 242 10.67 -3.18 -2.86
N TYR A 243 10.21 -4.40 -2.57
CA TYR A 243 10.97 -5.62 -2.83
C TYR A 243 11.40 -5.74 -4.29
N LEU A 244 10.47 -5.55 -5.24
CA LEU A 244 10.79 -5.67 -6.66
C LEU A 244 11.67 -4.51 -7.14
N VAL A 245 11.52 -3.31 -6.57
CA VAL A 245 12.40 -2.16 -6.87
C VAL A 245 13.85 -2.50 -6.53
N ALA A 246 14.09 -2.98 -5.31
CA ALA A 246 15.43 -3.32 -4.85
C ALA A 246 15.97 -4.58 -5.56
N TRP A 247 15.21 -5.68 -5.53
CA TRP A 247 15.65 -6.99 -6.01
C TRP A 247 15.77 -7.07 -7.52
N HIS A 248 14.77 -6.60 -8.27
CA HIS A 248 14.83 -6.66 -9.73
C HIS A 248 15.55 -5.46 -10.35
N GLY A 249 15.55 -4.29 -9.70
CA GLY A 249 16.29 -3.12 -10.18
C GLY A 249 17.81 -3.25 -10.03
N TYR A 250 18.28 -3.90 -8.94
CA TYR A 250 19.71 -3.92 -8.58
C TYR A 250 20.31 -5.31 -8.33
N GLY A 251 19.49 -6.35 -8.20
CA GLY A 251 19.96 -7.73 -8.00
C GLY A 251 19.97 -8.52 -9.30
N THR A 252 18.78 -8.81 -9.82
CA THR A 252 18.60 -9.59 -11.06
C THR A 252 18.75 -8.74 -12.33
N GLY A 253 18.59 -7.42 -12.24
CA GLY A 253 18.57 -6.48 -13.36
C GLY A 253 17.44 -6.72 -14.37
N MET A 254 16.33 -7.32 -13.92
CA MET A 254 15.14 -7.55 -14.75
C MET A 254 14.27 -6.29 -14.88
N HIS A 255 14.31 -5.41 -13.87
CA HIS A 255 13.61 -4.12 -13.89
C HIS A 255 14.62 -2.98 -14.02
N ALA A 256 14.15 -1.80 -14.44
CA ALA A 256 14.95 -0.58 -14.39
C ALA A 256 15.46 -0.32 -12.95
N PRO A 257 16.71 0.14 -12.76
CA PRO A 257 17.68 0.58 -13.78
C PRO A 257 18.48 -0.57 -14.45
N GLY A 258 18.24 -1.83 -14.12
CA GLY A 258 18.86 -2.98 -14.81
C GLY A 258 20.23 -3.38 -14.27
N GLU A 259 20.58 -2.95 -13.05
CA GLU A 259 21.87 -3.27 -12.44
C GLU A 259 21.90 -4.73 -11.96
N LYS A 260 23.07 -5.38 -12.10
CA LYS A 260 23.28 -6.80 -11.75
C LYS A 260 24.54 -6.97 -10.92
N GLY A 261 24.54 -7.99 -10.07
CA GLY A 261 25.77 -8.52 -9.48
C GLY A 261 26.32 -7.77 -8.28
N ASN A 262 25.56 -6.83 -7.68
CA ASN A 262 25.96 -6.17 -6.43
C ASN A 262 24.90 -6.37 -5.33
N PRO A 263 24.99 -7.45 -4.53
CA PRO A 263 24.08 -7.70 -3.42
C PRO A 263 24.02 -6.58 -2.38
N ALA A 264 25.13 -5.86 -2.14
CA ALA A 264 25.14 -4.73 -1.21
C ALA A 264 24.24 -3.60 -1.70
N ALA A 265 24.25 -3.30 -3.01
CA ALA A 265 23.36 -2.28 -3.58
C ALA A 265 21.88 -2.62 -3.39
N VAL A 266 21.49 -3.89 -3.48
CA VAL A 266 20.11 -4.34 -3.24
C VAL A 266 19.64 -3.97 -1.83
N TYR A 267 20.45 -4.28 -0.82
CA TYR A 267 20.07 -4.00 0.57
C TYR A 267 20.21 -2.52 0.94
N SER A 268 21.17 -1.79 0.37
CA SER A 268 21.24 -0.33 0.50
C SER A 268 20.02 0.37 -0.11
N VAL A 269 19.57 -0.08 -1.28
CA VAL A 269 18.34 0.44 -1.92
C VAL A 269 17.12 0.13 -1.07
N GLY A 270 16.97 -1.11 -0.59
CA GLY A 270 15.86 -1.47 0.31
C GLY A 270 15.86 -0.63 1.59
N HIS A 271 17.04 -0.36 2.17
CA HIS A 271 17.19 0.47 3.35
C HIS A 271 16.76 1.92 3.11
N ASN A 272 17.20 2.53 2.00
CA ASN A 272 16.79 3.89 1.64
C ASN A 272 15.28 3.99 1.33
N LEU A 273 14.69 2.96 0.71
CA LEU A 273 13.24 2.90 0.48
C LEU A 273 12.45 2.86 1.79
N ILE A 274 12.90 2.09 2.79
CA ILE A 274 12.29 2.03 4.12
C ILE A 274 12.39 3.40 4.81
N LYS A 275 13.59 4.00 4.85
CA LYS A 275 13.79 5.32 5.46
C LYS A 275 12.99 6.43 4.76
N ALA A 276 12.88 6.38 3.44
CA ALA A 276 12.07 7.32 2.67
C ALA A 276 10.56 7.16 2.97
N HIS A 277 10.08 5.92 3.16
CA HIS A 277 8.73 5.66 3.63
C HIS A 277 8.48 6.26 5.01
N SER A 278 9.30 5.92 6.00
CA SER A 278 9.18 6.40 7.39
C SER A 278 9.19 7.93 7.43
N LYS A 279 10.14 8.58 6.74
CA LYS A 279 10.20 10.05 6.69
C LYS A 279 8.92 10.66 6.12
N ALA A 280 8.41 10.13 5.01
CA ALA A 280 7.16 10.61 4.41
C ALA A 280 5.94 10.34 5.31
N TRP A 281 5.93 9.22 6.04
CA TRP A 281 4.87 8.88 7.00
C TRP A 281 4.86 9.87 8.18
N HIS A 282 6.01 10.16 8.80
CA HIS A 282 6.10 11.11 9.90
C HIS A 282 5.74 12.53 9.48
N ASN A 283 6.17 12.92 8.28
CA ASN A 283 5.78 14.18 7.66
C ASN A 283 4.25 14.26 7.49
N TYR A 284 3.63 13.23 6.88
CA TYR A 284 2.18 13.17 6.75
C TYR A 284 1.46 13.21 8.10
N ASN A 285 1.92 12.40 9.06
CA ASN A 285 1.32 12.27 10.38
C ASN A 285 1.33 13.58 11.16
N THR A 286 2.44 14.32 11.11
CA THR A 286 2.64 15.55 11.88
C THR A 286 1.98 16.75 11.18
N ASN A 287 2.20 16.88 9.88
CA ASN A 287 1.90 18.13 9.18
C ASN A 287 0.55 18.11 8.43
N PHE A 288 0.02 16.93 8.07
CA PHE A 288 -1.13 16.84 7.16
C PHE A 288 -2.32 16.08 7.76
N ARG A 289 -2.08 14.97 8.45
CA ARG A 289 -3.13 14.13 9.05
C ARG A 289 -4.09 14.91 9.96
N PRO A 290 -3.66 15.87 10.81
CA PRO A 290 -4.57 16.59 11.71
C PRO A 290 -5.72 17.31 10.99
N HIS A 291 -5.47 17.85 9.79
CA HIS A 291 -6.47 18.60 9.03
C HIS A 291 -7.01 17.83 7.81
N GLN A 292 -6.24 16.94 7.18
CA GLN A 292 -6.70 16.14 6.04
C GLN A 292 -7.44 14.87 6.45
N LYS A 293 -7.16 14.33 7.65
CA LYS A 293 -7.77 13.14 8.23
C LYS A 293 -7.68 11.87 7.37
N GLY A 294 -6.62 11.75 6.57
CA GLY A 294 -6.36 10.56 5.76
C GLY A 294 -5.46 9.53 6.45
N SER A 295 -5.19 8.45 5.72
CA SER A 295 -4.32 7.34 6.07
C SER A 295 -3.18 7.21 5.05
N LEU A 296 -2.01 6.78 5.51
CA LEU A 296 -0.84 6.58 4.67
C LEU A 296 -0.21 5.23 5.01
N SER A 297 0.16 4.47 3.99
CA SER A 297 0.80 3.15 4.11
C SER A 297 1.81 2.92 2.97
N ILE A 298 2.24 1.67 2.82
CA ILE A 298 3.13 1.15 1.78
C ILE A 298 2.56 -0.17 1.26
N THR A 299 2.67 -0.43 -0.04
CA THR A 299 2.21 -1.71 -0.59
C THR A 299 3.36 -2.70 -0.57
N LEU A 300 3.22 -3.78 0.20
CA LEU A 300 4.22 -4.85 0.28
C LEU A 300 3.72 -6.09 -0.49
N GLY A 301 4.46 -6.49 -1.52
CA GLY A 301 4.18 -7.70 -2.29
C GLY A 301 4.90 -8.91 -1.71
N SER A 302 4.29 -10.08 -1.80
CA SER A 302 4.92 -11.36 -1.46
C SER A 302 4.33 -12.50 -2.27
N HIS A 303 5.07 -13.60 -2.39
CA HIS A 303 4.52 -14.89 -2.81
C HIS A 303 3.97 -15.64 -1.59
N TRP A 304 3.26 -16.73 -1.84
CA TRP A 304 2.96 -17.75 -0.83
C TRP A 304 3.82 -19.00 -1.09
N ILE A 305 4.15 -19.74 -0.04
CA ILE A 305 4.91 -20.99 -0.14
C ILE A 305 4.38 -22.03 0.85
N GLU A 306 4.45 -23.29 0.47
CA GLU A 306 4.05 -24.44 1.29
C GLU A 306 5.21 -25.43 1.45
N PRO A 307 5.30 -26.11 2.60
CA PRO A 307 6.34 -27.10 2.82
C PRO A 307 6.09 -28.34 1.94
N ASN A 308 7.12 -28.79 1.24
CA ASN A 308 7.06 -30.03 0.44
C ASN A 308 6.56 -31.24 1.24
N ARG A 309 6.95 -31.31 2.52
CA ARG A 309 6.45 -32.31 3.47
C ARG A 309 5.82 -31.58 4.66
N SER A 310 4.50 -31.70 4.80
CA SER A 310 3.71 -30.93 5.76
C SER A 310 4.11 -31.07 7.23
N GLU A 311 4.74 -32.18 7.62
CA GLU A 311 5.17 -32.44 9.00
C GLU A 311 6.69 -32.27 9.19
N ASN A 312 7.42 -31.93 8.12
CA ASN A 312 8.86 -31.76 8.20
C ASN A 312 9.21 -30.36 8.70
N MET A 313 9.74 -30.27 9.93
CA MET A 313 10.11 -29.00 10.54
C MET A 313 11.15 -28.21 9.73
N THR A 314 12.07 -28.88 9.02
CA THR A 314 13.04 -28.20 8.16
C THR A 314 12.38 -27.52 6.97
N ASP A 315 11.42 -28.17 6.33
CA ASP A 315 10.67 -27.61 5.20
C ASP A 315 9.82 -26.41 5.68
N ILE A 316 9.19 -26.51 6.86
CA ILE A 316 8.44 -25.40 7.49
C ILE A 316 9.36 -24.21 7.80
N LEU A 317 10.55 -24.45 8.37
CA LEU A 317 11.52 -23.39 8.66
C LEU A 317 12.00 -22.69 7.38
N LYS A 318 12.16 -23.44 6.28
CA LYS A 318 12.50 -22.87 4.97
C LYS A 318 11.37 -22.04 4.37
N CYS A 319 10.11 -22.42 4.58
CA CYS A 319 8.97 -21.62 4.19
C CYS A 319 8.94 -20.30 4.95
N GLN A 320 9.14 -20.34 6.28
CA GLN A 320 9.28 -19.13 7.09
C GLN A 320 10.44 -18.25 6.61
N GLN A 321 11.61 -18.84 6.33
CA GLN A 321 12.77 -18.14 5.76
C GLN A 321 12.41 -17.41 4.46
N SER A 322 11.70 -18.09 3.55
CA SER A 322 11.30 -17.52 2.27
C SER A 322 10.29 -16.37 2.40
N MET A 323 9.33 -16.47 3.33
CA MET A 323 8.40 -15.37 3.59
C MET A 323 9.10 -14.17 4.24
N VAL A 324 10.03 -14.43 5.16
CA VAL A 324 10.80 -13.38 5.85
C VAL A 324 11.73 -12.65 4.88
N SER A 325 12.38 -13.34 3.95
CA SER A 325 13.31 -12.72 3.01
C SER A 325 12.64 -11.83 1.95
N VAL A 326 11.31 -11.96 1.76
CA VAL A 326 10.53 -11.16 0.82
C VAL A 326 9.64 -10.15 1.55
N LEU A 327 8.68 -10.64 2.34
CA LEU A 327 7.72 -9.78 3.04
C LEU A 327 8.34 -9.19 4.30
N GLY A 328 8.94 -10.03 5.14
CA GLY A 328 9.52 -9.63 6.42
C GLY A 328 10.62 -8.58 6.29
N TRP A 329 11.37 -8.60 5.18
CA TRP A 329 12.42 -7.62 4.89
C TRP A 329 11.93 -6.17 5.01
N PHE A 330 10.71 -5.87 4.52
CA PHE A 330 10.12 -4.53 4.60
C PHE A 330 9.05 -4.43 5.70
N ALA A 331 8.31 -5.51 5.96
CA ALA A 331 7.23 -5.51 6.94
C ALA A 331 7.73 -5.44 8.39
N ASN A 332 8.85 -6.09 8.74
CA ASN A 332 9.36 -6.05 10.11
C ASN A 332 9.81 -4.65 10.53
N PRO A 333 10.60 -3.91 9.74
CA PRO A 333 10.93 -2.53 10.08
C PRO A 333 9.69 -1.63 10.22
N ILE A 334 8.69 -1.75 9.34
CA ILE A 334 7.56 -0.80 9.27
C ILE A 334 6.38 -1.18 10.17
N HIS A 335 6.16 -2.48 10.40
CA HIS A 335 4.98 -3.00 11.11
C HIS A 335 5.33 -3.88 12.32
N GLY A 336 6.62 -4.17 12.51
CA GLY A 336 7.13 -4.99 13.60
C GLY A 336 7.79 -4.15 14.69
N ASP A 337 9.08 -4.39 14.91
CA ASP A 337 9.89 -3.83 15.99
C ASP A 337 10.85 -2.73 15.53
N GLY A 338 10.69 -2.22 14.31
CA GLY A 338 11.55 -1.16 13.78
C GLY A 338 12.86 -1.65 13.15
N ASP A 339 13.17 -2.95 13.22
CA ASP A 339 14.44 -3.50 12.75
C ASP A 339 14.24 -4.61 11.70
N TYR A 340 15.33 -4.97 11.01
CA TYR A 340 15.31 -6.11 10.11
C TYR A 340 15.12 -7.43 10.87
N PRO A 341 14.50 -8.44 10.22
CA PRO A 341 14.36 -9.76 10.81
C PRO A 341 15.71 -10.33 11.26
N GLU A 342 15.78 -10.89 12.46
CA GLU A 342 16.99 -11.47 13.07
C GLU A 342 17.75 -12.44 12.14
N MET A 343 17.01 -13.23 11.38
CA MET A 343 17.55 -14.16 10.40
C MET A 343 18.30 -13.45 9.28
N MET A 344 17.73 -12.37 8.74
CA MET A 344 18.38 -11.56 7.72
C MET A 344 19.64 -10.89 8.27
N LYS A 345 19.58 -10.33 9.48
CA LYS A 345 20.75 -9.72 10.13
C LYS A 345 21.91 -10.72 10.29
N LYS A 346 21.61 -11.98 10.64
CA LYS A 346 22.61 -13.04 10.77
C LYS A 346 23.20 -13.50 9.43
N GLU A 347 22.36 -13.71 8.43
CA GLU A 347 22.79 -14.22 7.12
C GLU A 347 23.48 -13.15 6.24
N LEU A 348 23.10 -11.88 6.42
CA LEU A 348 23.49 -10.77 5.54
C LEU A 348 24.34 -9.73 6.26
N LEU A 349 24.97 -10.08 7.39
CA LEU A 349 25.70 -9.18 8.28
C LEU A 349 26.71 -8.27 7.55
N SER A 350 27.33 -8.74 6.46
CA SER A 350 28.33 -8.00 5.71
C SER A 350 27.78 -6.99 4.68
N ILE A 351 26.48 -7.08 4.34
CA ILE A 351 25.87 -6.30 3.25
C ILE A 351 24.55 -5.63 3.61
N LEU A 352 23.91 -6.04 4.71
CA LEU A 352 22.69 -5.42 5.21
C LEU A 352 23.04 -4.20 6.07
N PRO A 353 22.58 -2.99 5.73
CA PRO A 353 22.76 -1.82 6.58
C PRO A 353 22.09 -1.99 7.94
N SER A 354 22.57 -1.27 8.95
CA SER A 354 22.00 -1.27 10.30
C SER A 354 21.18 0.00 10.56
N PHE A 355 20.01 -0.14 11.17
CA PHE A 355 19.29 0.99 11.77
C PHE A 355 19.91 1.34 13.13
N SER A 356 20.09 2.64 13.39
CA SER A 356 20.32 3.15 14.74
C SER A 356 19.07 2.99 15.61
N GLU A 357 19.21 3.00 16.93
CA GLU A 357 18.05 2.88 17.84
C GLU A 357 17.01 3.98 17.61
N ALA A 358 17.45 5.21 17.32
CA ALA A 358 16.55 6.31 16.98
C ALA A 358 15.78 6.03 15.67
N GLU A 359 16.44 5.47 14.65
CA GLU A 359 15.76 5.12 13.40
C GLU A 359 14.75 3.99 13.57
N LYS A 360 14.98 3.04 14.49
CA LYS A 360 14.04 1.94 14.78
C LYS A 360 12.76 2.45 15.43
N ASP A 361 12.87 3.39 16.38
CA ASP A 361 11.73 4.05 17.01
C ASP A 361 10.93 4.93 16.03
N GLU A 362 11.55 5.31 14.91
CA GLU A 362 10.96 6.12 13.86
C GLU A 362 10.41 5.31 12.66
N GLN A 363 10.61 3.98 12.57
CA GLN A 363 10.15 3.24 11.38
C GLN A 363 8.64 2.98 11.32
#